data_AF-A0A6A4MSF2-F1
#
_entry.id   AF-A0A6A4MSF2-F1
#
_cell.length_a   1.000
_cell.length_b   1.000
_cell.length_c   1.000
_cell.angle_alpha   90.00
_cell.angle_beta   90.00
_cell.angle_gamma   90.00
#
_symmetry.space_group_name_H-M   'P 1'
#
loop_
_entity.id
_entity.type
_entity.pdbx_description
1 polymer ?
#
loop_
_entity_poly.entity_id
_entity_poly.type
_entity_poly.pdbx_seq_one_letter_code
_entity_poly.pdbx_strand_id
1 'polypeptide(L)'
;MFIELVEFVGVTNVVHLVTDNAANYKVAWAMLNEKFSSIFWSPCVAHCLNLILGDIGKMEHVSTLAKSASNITKFVYNHGFLLAWLIKDKGGKKSYVMGQLDLQQHSLH
;
A
#
# COMPACT_ATOMS: atom_id res chain seq x y z
N MET A 1 0.72 10.42 21.05
CA MET A 1 1.03 10.29 19.61
C MET A 1 0.20 11.21 18.71
N PHE A 2 -1.06 10.92 18.36
CA PHE A 2 -1.81 11.76 17.39
C PHE A 2 -2.15 13.17 17.92
N ILE A 3 -2.51 13.26 19.21
CA ILE A 3 -2.78 14.55 19.85
C ILE A 3 -1.53 15.45 19.82
N GLU A 4 -0.38 14.91 20.22
CA GLU A 4 0.90 15.62 20.21
C GLU A 4 1.31 16.05 18.79
N LEU A 5 1.04 15.21 17.79
CA LEU A 5 1.29 15.55 16.39
C LEU A 5 0.41 16.72 15.92
N VAL A 6 -0.88 16.69 16.24
CA VAL A 6 -1.81 17.79 15.91
C VAL A 6 -1.41 19.08 16.63
N GLU A 7 -0.97 19.00 17.88
CA GLU A 7 -0.47 20.15 18.63
C GLU A 7 0.85 20.70 18.05
N PHE A 8 1.77 19.82 17.65
CA PHE A 8 3.03 20.18 17.02
C PHE A 8 2.84 20.88 15.67
N VAL A 9 1.96 20.34 14.83
CA VAL A 9 1.60 20.96 13.53
C VAL A 9 0.73 22.20 13.71
N GLY A 10 -0.01 22.26 14.82
CA GLY A 10 -1.02 23.27 15.12
C GLY A 10 -2.41 22.83 14.65
N VAL A 11 -3.39 22.89 15.56
CA VAL A 11 -4.77 22.42 15.34
C VAL A 11 -5.40 23.07 14.10
N THR A 12 -5.15 24.35 13.86
CA THR A 12 -5.68 25.11 12.72
C THR A 12 -5.10 24.68 11.37
N ASN A 13 -3.98 23.96 11.39
CA ASN A 13 -3.27 23.53 10.19
C ASN A 13 -3.62 22.10 9.78
N VAL A 14 -4.46 21.41 10.54
CA VAL A 14 -4.89 20.04 10.28
C VAL A 14 -6.39 20.01 10.04
N VAL A 15 -6.79 19.57 8.85
CA VAL A 15 -8.22 19.46 8.47
C VAL A 15 -8.68 18.00 8.48
N HIS A 16 -7.81 17.06 8.09
CA HIS A 16 -8.19 15.67 7.90
C HIS A 16 -7.02 14.71 8.16
N LEU A 17 -7.27 13.71 8.99
CA LEU A 17 -6.40 12.56 9.22
C LEU A 17 -6.83 11.38 8.35
N VAL A 18 -5.88 10.81 7.61
CA VAL A 18 -6.09 9.57 6.85
C VAL A 18 -5.17 8.50 7.42
N THR A 19 -5.73 7.47 8.05
CA THR A 19 -4.97 6.39 8.67
C THR A 19 -5.52 5.03 8.27
N ASP A 20 -4.81 3.96 8.61
CA ASP A 20 -5.35 2.61 8.52
C ASP A 20 -6.65 2.45 9.33
N ASN A 21 -7.52 1.51 8.93
CA ASN A 21 -8.83 1.23 9.52
C ASN A 21 -8.78 0.26 10.72
N ALA A 22 -7.57 -0.07 11.21
CA ALA A 22 -7.42 -0.94 12.37
C ALA A 22 -8.16 -0.38 13.62
N ALA A 23 -8.65 -1.28 14.47
CA ALA A 23 -9.54 -0.94 15.58
C ALA A 23 -8.91 0.06 16.58
N ASN A 24 -7.59 -0.04 16.80
CA ASN A 24 -6.83 0.90 17.62
C ASN A 24 -6.90 2.34 17.10
N TYR A 25 -6.90 2.55 15.78
CA TYR A 25 -7.01 3.89 15.19
C TYR A 25 -8.43 4.46 15.30
N LYS A 26 -9.46 3.61 15.30
CA LYS A 26 -10.83 4.07 15.57
C LYS A 26 -10.98 4.58 17.00
N VAL A 27 -10.39 3.89 17.98
CA VAL A 27 -10.40 4.32 19.38
C VAL A 27 -9.56 5.59 19.56
N ALA A 28 -8.36 5.64 18.99
CA ALA A 28 -7.52 6.83 19.04
C ALA A 28 -8.19 8.04 18.37
N TRP A 29 -8.92 7.82 17.26
CA TRP A 29 -9.72 8.83 16.61
C TRP A 29 -10.83 9.37 17.51
N ALA A 30 -11.58 8.50 18.20
CA ALA A 30 -12.63 8.94 19.12
C ALA A 30 -12.09 9.89 20.19
N MET A 31 -10.95 9.56 20.79
CA MET A 31 -10.28 10.43 21.77
C MET A 31 -9.80 11.75 21.16
N LEU A 32 -9.36 11.73 19.90
CA LEU A 32 -8.89 12.92 19.20
C LEU A 32 -10.06 13.84 18.81
N ASN A 33 -11.18 13.26 18.38
CA ASN A 33 -12.40 13.98 18.01
C ASN A 33 -13.06 14.66 19.22
N GLU A 34 -12.94 14.07 20.42
CA GLU A 34 -13.35 14.73 21.68
C GLU A 34 -12.54 16.01 21.94
N LYS A 35 -11.24 16.02 21.60
CA LYS A 35 -10.34 17.16 21.84
C LYS A 35 -10.37 18.19 20.71
N PHE A 36 -10.52 17.74 19.47
CA PHE A 36 -10.40 18.56 18.26
C PHE A 36 -11.54 18.26 17.28
N SER A 37 -12.75 18.71 17.60
CA SER A 37 -13.97 18.44 16.82
C SER A 37 -13.98 19.04 15.40
N SER A 38 -13.04 19.92 15.07
CA SER A 38 -12.89 20.53 13.75
C SER A 38 -12.10 19.68 12.75
N ILE A 39 -11.41 18.64 13.24
CA ILE A 39 -10.63 17.74 12.39
C ILE A 39 -11.55 16.62 11.93
N PHE A 40 -11.35 16.11 10.72
CA PHE A 40 -12.03 14.93 10.19
C PHE A 40 -11.11 13.71 10.14
N TRP A 41 -11.70 12.52 10.03
CA TRP A 41 -10.97 11.28 9.81
C TRP A 41 -11.64 10.40 8.77
N SER A 42 -10.82 9.73 7.97
CA SER A 42 -11.26 8.65 7.10
C SER A 42 -10.24 7.51 7.07
N PRO A 43 -10.68 6.27 6.87
CA PRO A 43 -9.77 5.17 6.64
C PRO A 43 -8.99 5.34 5.33
N CYS A 44 -7.82 4.74 5.27
CA CYS A 44 -6.94 4.77 4.11
C CYS A 44 -7.52 3.94 2.97
N VAL A 45 -7.78 4.61 1.84
CA VAL A 45 -8.30 3.95 0.62
C VAL A 45 -7.33 2.88 0.11
N ALA A 46 -6.02 3.11 0.21
CA ALA A 46 -5.02 2.12 -0.20
C ALA A 46 -5.12 0.82 0.61
N HIS A 47 -5.42 0.92 1.91
CA HIS A 47 -5.65 -0.26 2.74
C HIS A 47 -6.91 -1.03 2.31
N CYS A 48 -8.02 -0.32 2.07
CA CYS A 48 -9.25 -0.92 1.56
C CYS A 48 -9.00 -1.64 0.21
N LEU A 49 -8.26 -1.00 -0.69
CA LEU A 49 -7.90 -1.61 -1.99
C LEU A 49 -7.03 -2.84 -1.80
N ASN A 50 -6.05 -2.82 -0.90
CA ASN A 50 -5.20 -3.98 -0.62
C ASN A 50 -6.03 -5.18 -0.11
N LEU A 51 -7.03 -4.95 0.74
CA LEU A 51 -7.93 -6.01 1.20
C LEU A 51 -8.77 -6.58 0.05
N ILE A 52 -9.42 -5.72 -0.74
CA ILE A 52 -10.22 -6.13 -1.90
C ILE A 52 -9.37 -6.92 -2.90
N LEU A 53 -8.19 -6.41 -3.24
CA LEU A 53 -7.25 -7.08 -4.14
C LEU A 53 -6.72 -8.39 -3.54
N GLY A 54 -6.54 -8.45 -2.22
CA GLY A 54 -6.19 -9.68 -1.51
C GLY A 54 -7.26 -10.75 -1.66
N ASP A 55 -8.54 -10.40 -1.53
CA ASP A 55 -9.65 -11.34 -1.71
C ASP A 55 -9.83 -11.77 -3.16
N ILE A 56 -9.70 -10.83 -4.11
CA ILE A 56 -9.66 -11.17 -5.54
C ILE A 56 -8.49 -12.10 -5.86
N GLY A 57 -7.32 -11.85 -5.27
CA GLY A 57 -6.12 -12.67 -5.44
C GLY A 57 -6.24 -14.11 -4.93
N LYS A 58 -7.17 -14.38 -3.99
CA LYS A 58 -7.45 -15.72 -3.48
C LYS A 58 -8.33 -16.56 -4.42
N MET A 59 -9.02 -15.93 -5.37
CA MET A 59 -9.84 -16.67 -6.35
C MET A 59 -8.96 -17.60 -7.18
N GLU A 60 -9.38 -18.85 -7.39
CA GLU A 60 -8.51 -19.88 -7.99
C GLU A 60 -7.92 -19.47 -9.33
N HIS A 61 -8.75 -18.95 -10.25
CA HIS A 61 -8.31 -18.51 -11.57
C HIS A 61 -7.36 -17.30 -11.50
N VAL A 62 -7.61 -16.34 -10.62
CA VAL A 62 -6.72 -15.19 -10.40
C VAL A 62 -5.40 -15.64 -9.79
N SER A 63 -5.45 -16.49 -8.77
CA SER A 63 -4.25 -17.01 -8.09
C SER A 63 -3.38 -17.83 -9.03
N THR A 64 -3.99 -18.63 -9.92
CA THR A 64 -3.29 -19.43 -10.93
C THR A 64 -2.66 -18.53 -11.98
N LEU A 65 -3.38 -17.53 -12.48
CA LEU A 65 -2.86 -16.55 -13.41
C LEU A 65 -1.69 -15.76 -12.79
N ALA A 66 -1.84 -15.31 -11.54
CA ALA A 66 -0.82 -14.57 -10.81
C ALA A 66 0.45 -15.42 -10.60
N LYS A 67 0.30 -16.71 -10.27
CA LYS A 67 1.43 -17.65 -10.18
C LYS A 67 2.15 -17.82 -11.52
N SER A 68 1.41 -18.03 -12.61
CA SER A 68 1.98 -18.14 -13.96
C SER A 68 2.71 -16.87 -14.37
N ALA A 69 2.10 -15.70 -14.18
CA ALA A 69 2.73 -14.41 -14.45
C ALA A 69 3.99 -14.19 -13.58
N SER A 70 3.95 -14.58 -12.30
CA SER A 70 5.10 -14.51 -11.40
C SER A 70 6.25 -15.40 -11.88
N ASN A 71 5.97 -16.62 -12.34
CA ASN A 71 6.97 -17.53 -12.89
C ASN A 71 7.63 -16.97 -14.15
N ILE A 72 6.84 -16.42 -15.07
CA ILE A 72 7.35 -15.76 -16.29
C ILE A 72 8.21 -14.56 -15.92
N THR A 73 7.73 -13.73 -15.00
CA THR A 73 8.45 -12.54 -14.53
C THR A 73 9.80 -12.93 -13.91
N LYS A 74 9.82 -13.92 -13.00
CA LYS A 74 11.06 -14.45 -12.41
C LYS A 74 12.01 -15.00 -13.47
N PHE A 75 11.51 -15.74 -14.44
CA PHE A 75 12.31 -16.24 -15.56
C PHE A 75 12.98 -15.08 -16.31
N VAL A 76 12.22 -14.06 -16.72
CA VAL A 76 12.76 -12.89 -17.42
C VAL A 76 13.81 -12.16 -16.58
N TYR A 77 13.54 -11.87 -15.31
CA TYR A 77 14.49 -11.16 -14.44
C TYR A 77 15.77 -11.95 -14.17
N ASN A 78 15.69 -13.28 -14.11
CA ASN A 78 16.86 -14.15 -13.92
C ASN A 78 17.69 -14.34 -15.20
N HIS A 79 17.18 -13.94 -16.36
CA HIS A 79 17.88 -14.03 -17.64
C HIS A 79 18.21 -12.63 -18.18
N GLY A 80 19.37 -12.10 -17.77
CA GLY A 80 19.80 -10.73 -18.06
C GLY A 80 19.77 -10.32 -19.54
N PHE A 81 20.06 -11.25 -20.46
CA PHE A 81 19.91 -11.02 -21.91
C PHE A 81 18.45 -10.75 -22.31
N LEU A 82 17.50 -11.56 -21.83
CA LEU A 82 16.08 -11.40 -22.13
C LEU A 82 15.52 -10.13 -21.50
N LEU A 83 15.92 -9.82 -20.26
CA LEU A 83 15.55 -8.56 -19.61
C LEU A 83 16.07 -7.35 -20.39
N ALA A 84 17.35 -7.36 -20.79
CA ALA A 84 17.94 -6.29 -21.58
C ALA A 84 17.28 -6.14 -22.96
N TRP A 85 16.92 -7.25 -23.60
CA TRP A 85 16.22 -7.25 -24.88
C TRP A 85 14.80 -6.67 -24.74
N LEU A 86 14.02 -7.10 -23.76
CA LEU A 86 12.66 -6.58 -23.50
C LEU A 86 12.64 -5.09 -23.15
N ILE A 87 13.63 -4.62 -22.38
CA ILE A 87 13.76 -3.19 -22.04
C ILE A 87 14.16 -2.37 -23.28
N LYS A 88 15.02 -2.91 -24.15
CA LYS A 88 15.48 -2.25 -25.37
C LYS A 88 14.38 -2.13 -26.43
N ASP A 89 13.56 -3.16 -26.57
CA ASP A 89 12.42 -3.19 -27.52
C ASP A 89 11.35 -2.15 -27.19
N LYS A 90 11.14 -1.85 -25.90
CA LYS A 90 10.20 -0.80 -25.44
C LYS A 90 10.70 0.65 -25.59
N GLY A 91 11.74 0.88 -26.41
CA GLY A 91 12.15 2.23 -26.76
C GLY A 91 12.82 2.99 -25.61
N GLY A 92 13.78 2.36 -24.92
CA GLY A 92 14.90 3.03 -24.27
C GLY A 92 14.60 4.23 -23.34
N LYS A 93 13.44 4.31 -22.70
CA LYS A 93 13.21 5.27 -21.61
C LYS A 93 13.65 4.59 -20.32
N LYS A 94 14.64 5.17 -19.63
CA LYS A 94 15.13 4.70 -18.32
C LYS A 94 13.98 4.67 -17.33
N SER A 95 13.35 3.51 -17.15
CA SER A 95 12.39 3.29 -16.07
C SER A 95 13.18 3.02 -14.79
N TYR A 96 13.01 3.89 -13.79
CA TYR A 96 13.46 3.63 -12.44
C TYR A 96 12.74 2.36 -11.97
N VAL A 97 13.48 1.26 -11.84
CA VAL A 97 12.94 -0.02 -11.34
C VAL A 97 12.73 0.16 -9.84
N MET A 98 11.48 0.39 -9.42
CA MET A 98 11.11 0.26 -8.02
C MET A 98 11.31 -1.21 -7.66
N GLY A 99 12.35 -1.48 -6.87
CA GLY A 99 12.69 -2.81 -6.39
C GLY A 99 11.47 -3.48 -5.74
N GLN A 100 11.39 -4.79 -5.99
CA GLN A 100 10.55 -5.78 -5.35
C GLN A 100 9.88 -5.28 -4.06
N LEU A 101 8.59 -4.97 -4.12
CA LEU A 101 7.77 -4.83 -2.92
C LEU A 101 7.76 -6.22 -2.26
N ASP A 102 8.53 -6.38 -1.19
CA ASP A 102 8.41 -7.53 -0.30
C ASP A 102 6.97 -7.53 0.26
N LEU A 103 6.14 -8.39 -0.31
CA LEU A 103 4.83 -8.78 0.19
C LEU A 103 4.99 -9.68 1.43
N GLN A 104 5.68 -9.18 2.45
CA GLN A 104 5.79 -9.79 3.77
C GLN A 104 5.37 -8.75 4.82
N GLN A 105 4.06 -8.52 4.92
CA GLN A 105 3.43 -8.14 6.19
C GLN A 105 2.23 -9.05 6.42
N HIS A 106 2.52 -10.33 6.61
CA HIS A 106 1.63 -11.28 7.26
C HIS A 106 2.43 -11.96 8.35
N SER A 107 2.46 -11.34 9.54
CA SER A 107 2.75 -11.95 10.84
C SER A 107 2.68 -10.86 11.92
N LEU A 108 1.46 -10.44 12.26
CA LEU A 108 1.16 -9.89 13.58
C LEU A 108 -0.06 -10.67 14.08
N HIS A 109 0.26 -11.79 14.71
CA HIS A 109 -0.58 -12.46 15.67
C HIS A 109 0.25 -12.67 16.94
#